data_AF-A0A944L961-F1
#
_entry.id   AF-A0A944L961-F1
#
_cell.length_a   1.000
_cell.length_b   1.000
_cell.length_c   1.000
_cell.angle_alpha   90.00
_cell.angle_beta   90.00
_cell.angle_gamma   90.00
#
_symmetry.space_group_name_H-M   'P 1'
#
loop_
_entity.id
_entity.type
_entity.pdbx_description
1 polymer ?
#
loop_
_entity_poly.entity_id
_entity_poly.type
_entity_poly.pdbx_seq_one_letter_code
_entity_poly.pdbx_strand_id
1 'polypeptide(L)'
;MAVAHRAFGQPNTPGSPSQLDAPAAVRELYPGASAIEPVRQVPQKKTSHNSPSELGMATAEYAIATLAAVGFAGILVVILRSEEVRGFLLNLIRTALSLP
;
A
#
# COMPACT_ATOMS: atom_id res chain seq x y z
N MET A 1 44.48 47.92 40.54
CA MET A 1 44.41 47.00 41.69
C MET A 1 43.03 47.12 42.32
N ALA A 2 42.12 46.19 42.02
CA ALA A 2 40.96 45.82 42.82
C ALA A 2 40.23 44.68 42.10
N VAL A 3 40.50 43.46 42.55
CA VAL A 3 39.69 42.26 42.27
C VAL A 3 38.54 42.27 43.27
N ALA A 4 37.31 42.08 42.77
CA ALA A 4 36.17 41.60 43.57
C ALA A 4 35.22 40.87 42.59
N HIS A 5 35.28 39.55 42.59
CA HIS A 5 34.41 38.64 43.35
C HIS A 5 33.21 38.18 42.53
N ARG A 6 33.31 36.92 42.10
CA ARG A 6 32.30 36.13 41.41
C ARG A 6 31.11 35.89 42.34
N ALA A 7 29.90 36.24 41.91
CA ALA A 7 28.67 35.69 42.47
C ALA A 7 27.57 35.64 41.41
N PHE A 8 27.11 34.40 41.16
CA PHE A 8 25.71 33.99 41.04
C PHE A 8 24.81 34.55 39.92
N GLY A 9 24.24 33.61 39.16
CA GLY A 9 22.99 33.80 38.41
C GLY A 9 23.16 33.77 36.88
N GLN A 10 23.30 32.58 36.30
CA GLN A 10 22.92 32.40 34.88
C GLN A 10 21.42 32.69 34.76
N PRO A 11 20.98 33.65 33.93
CA PRO A 11 19.59 33.68 33.53
C PRO A 11 19.35 32.46 32.63
N ASN A 12 18.42 31.61 33.06
CA ASN A 12 17.90 30.50 32.28
C ASN A 12 17.56 31.00 30.87
N THR A 13 18.29 30.56 29.85
CA THR A 13 17.89 30.74 28.47
C THR A 13 16.64 29.89 28.26
N PRO A 14 15.48 30.48 27.90
CA PRO A 14 14.36 29.69 27.44
C PRO A 14 14.84 28.89 26.22
N GLY A 15 14.59 27.59 26.25
CA GLY A 15 15.01 26.66 25.22
C GLY A 15 14.69 27.19 23.82
N SER A 16 15.66 27.03 22.92
CA SER A 16 15.44 27.19 21.49
C SER A 16 14.16 26.43 21.11
N PRO A 17 13.11 27.08 20.60
CA PRO A 17 11.99 26.35 20.06
C PRO A 17 12.53 25.53 18.90
N SER A 18 12.41 24.22 19.07
CA SER A 18 12.47 23.17 18.08
C SER A 18 12.33 23.70 16.66
N GLN A 19 13.45 23.72 15.94
CA GLN A 19 13.54 23.98 14.51
C GLN A 19 12.99 22.76 13.73
N LEU A 20 11.76 22.38 14.03
CA LEU A 20 10.95 21.31 13.41
C LEU A 20 9.55 21.83 13.02
N ASP A 21 9.21 23.06 13.37
CA ASP A 21 7.96 23.75 12.98
C ASP A 21 8.25 24.89 11.99
N ALA A 22 9.04 24.64 10.94
CA ALA A 22 9.02 25.53 9.78
C ALA A 22 7.78 25.14 8.96
N PRO A 23 6.67 25.91 8.95
CA PRO A 23 5.61 25.66 7.99
C PRO A 23 6.28 25.76 6.62
N ALA A 24 6.23 24.66 5.86
CA ALA A 24 6.75 24.60 4.50
C ALA A 24 6.31 25.89 3.79
N ALA A 25 7.27 26.71 3.37
CA ALA A 25 6.98 28.05 2.85
C ALA A 25 6.09 27.91 1.62
N VAL A 26 4.78 28.04 1.83
CA VAL A 26 3.76 27.94 0.78
C VAL A 26 3.94 29.17 -0.09
N ARG A 27 4.64 28.99 -1.21
CA ARG A 27 4.69 30.02 -2.25
C ARG A 27 3.36 29.99 -2.96
N GLU A 28 2.60 31.07 -2.81
CA GLU A 28 1.39 31.29 -3.60
C GLU A 28 1.76 31.23 -5.08
N LEU A 29 1.28 30.20 -5.77
CA LEU A 29 1.45 30.03 -7.22
C LEU A 29 0.71 31.12 -8.01
N TYR A 30 -0.27 31.78 -7.38
CA TYR A 30 -1.06 32.88 -7.92
C TYR A 30 -1.17 34.00 -6.88
N PRO A 31 -0.52 35.16 -7.10
CA PRO A 31 -0.61 36.28 -6.17
C PRO A 31 -2.07 36.77 -6.06
N GLY A 32 -2.58 36.83 -4.83
CA GLY A 32 -3.95 37.25 -4.54
C GLY A 32 -4.95 36.10 -4.31
N ALA A 33 -4.53 34.85 -4.46
CA ALA A 33 -5.37 33.68 -4.16
C ALA A 33 -5.76 33.59 -2.67
N SER A 34 -4.92 34.09 -1.77
CA SER A 34 -5.18 34.13 -0.32
C SER A 34 -6.15 35.22 0.11
N ALA A 35 -6.42 36.21 -0.74
CA ALA A 35 -7.38 37.29 -0.46
C ALA A 35 -8.82 36.90 -0.80
N ILE A 36 -9.02 35.75 -1.44
CA ILE A 36 -10.35 35.25 -1.81
C ILE A 36 -10.91 34.52 -0.57
N GLU A 37 -11.99 35.04 0.00
CA GLU A 37 -12.72 34.38 1.08
C GLU A 37 -12.94 32.90 0.73
N PRO A 38 -12.41 31.97 1.53
CA PRO A 38 -12.58 30.55 1.25
C PRO A 38 -14.07 30.27 1.21
N VAL A 39 -14.55 29.70 0.09
CA VAL A 39 -15.92 29.18 0.02
C VAL A 39 -16.09 28.25 1.22
N ARG A 40 -16.96 28.63 2.17
CA ARG A 40 -17.22 27.87 3.40
C ARG A 40 -17.74 26.50 3.02
N GLN A 41 -16.82 25.55 2.85
CA GLN A 41 -17.15 24.16 2.64
C GLN A 41 -17.77 23.66 3.94
N VAL A 42 -19.08 23.47 3.92
CA VAL A 42 -19.81 22.82 5.02
C VAL A 42 -19.12 21.48 5.23
N PRO A 43 -18.62 21.16 6.43
CA PRO A 43 -17.94 19.90 6.67
C PRO A 43 -18.97 18.78 6.55
N GLN A 44 -19.06 18.17 5.36
CA GLN A 44 -19.74 16.90 5.22
C GLN A 44 -18.88 15.88 5.95
N LYS A 45 -19.43 15.39 7.07
CA LYS A 45 -18.87 14.33 7.88
C LYS A 45 -18.87 13.05 7.03
N LYS A 46 -17.87 12.89 6.16
CA LYS A 46 -17.58 11.62 5.49
C LYS A 46 -17.16 10.66 6.59
N THR A 47 -18.08 9.81 7.01
CA THR A 47 -17.75 8.59 7.73
C THR A 47 -16.97 7.71 6.74
N SER A 48 -15.68 7.98 6.60
CA SER A 48 -14.74 7.06 5.99
C SER A 48 -14.71 5.84 6.91
N HIS A 49 -15.52 4.84 6.58
CA HIS A 49 -15.19 3.48 6.94
C HIS A 49 -14.01 3.07 6.05
N ASN A 50 -12.83 3.59 6.38
CA ASN A 50 -11.58 2.96 5.98
C ASN A 50 -11.46 1.67 6.80
N SER A 51 -12.24 0.66 6.43
CA SER A 51 -12.00 -0.68 6.94
C SER A 51 -10.67 -1.15 6.34
N PRO A 52 -9.69 -1.56 7.15
CA PRO A 52 -8.38 -2.02 6.65
C PRO A 52 -8.47 -3.24 5.71
N SER A 53 -9.66 -3.81 5.52
CA SER A 53 -9.97 -4.84 4.52
C SER A 53 -9.71 -4.37 3.08
N GLU A 54 -9.96 -3.11 2.73
CA GLU A 54 -9.84 -2.63 1.33
C GLU A 54 -8.39 -2.61 0.82
N LEU A 55 -7.42 -2.41 1.71
CA LEU A 55 -6.00 -2.40 1.35
C LEU A 55 -5.43 -3.80 1.09
N GLY A 56 -6.02 -4.87 1.67
CA GLY A 56 -5.60 -6.26 1.48
C GLY A 56 -6.52 -7.08 0.58
N MET A 57 -7.69 -6.56 0.23
CA MET A 57 -8.71 -7.27 -0.54
C MET A 57 -8.22 -7.63 -1.94
N ALA A 58 -7.52 -6.73 -2.64
CA ALA A 58 -7.02 -7.02 -3.98
C ALA A 58 -6.02 -8.19 -3.99
N THR A 59 -5.07 -8.22 -3.05
CA THR A 59 -4.07 -9.31 -2.99
C THR A 59 -4.68 -10.65 -2.57
N ALA A 60 -5.66 -10.62 -1.66
CA ALA A 60 -6.40 -11.80 -1.23
C ALA A 60 -7.29 -12.38 -2.36
N GLU A 61 -7.91 -11.51 -3.16
CA GLU A 61 -8.77 -11.91 -4.27
C GLU A 61 -8.00 -12.71 -5.32
N TYR A 62 -6.84 -12.21 -5.75
CA TYR A 62 -5.99 -12.95 -6.69
C TYR A 62 -5.47 -14.25 -6.11
N ALA A 63 -5.16 -14.29 -4.81
CA ALA A 63 -4.74 -15.51 -4.14
C ALA A 63 -5.86 -16.56 -4.16
N ILE A 64 -7.10 -16.18 -3.84
CA ILE A 64 -8.25 -17.08 -3.85
C ILE A 64 -8.58 -17.53 -5.28
N ALA A 65 -8.55 -16.64 -6.27
CA ALA A 65 -8.77 -16.99 -7.67
C ALA A 65 -7.74 -18.02 -8.16
N THR A 66 -6.47 -17.83 -7.79
CA THR A 66 -5.39 -18.77 -8.12
C THR A 66 -5.59 -20.11 -7.42
N LEU A 67 -5.92 -20.11 -6.13
CA LEU A 67 -6.19 -21.34 -5.36
C LEU A 67 -7.39 -22.10 -5.93
N ALA A 68 -8.45 -21.40 -6.33
CA ALA A 68 -9.61 -22.00 -6.98
C ALA A 68 -9.23 -22.65 -8.33
N ALA A 69 -8.46 -21.94 -9.16
CA ALA A 69 -7.98 -22.47 -10.44
C ALA A 69 -7.06 -23.67 -10.26
N VAL A 70 -6.14 -23.62 -9.30
CA VAL A 70 -5.24 -24.73 -8.96
C VAL A 70 -6.02 -25.93 -8.43
N GLY A 71 -7.06 -25.71 -7.61
CA GLY A 71 -7.96 -26.79 -7.16
C GLY A 71 -8.66 -27.49 -8.32
N PHE A 72 -9.19 -26.72 -9.28
CA PHE A 72 -9.76 -27.27 -10.51
C PHE A 72 -8.72 -28.06 -11.33
N ALA A 73 -7.52 -27.51 -11.52
CA ALA A 73 -6.43 -28.20 -12.19
C ALA A 73 -6.03 -29.50 -11.48
N GLY A 74 -6.07 -29.53 -10.14
CA GLY A 74 -5.84 -30.72 -9.33
C GLY A 74 -6.81 -31.86 -9.66
N ILE A 75 -8.10 -31.55 -9.86
CA ILE A 75 -9.11 -32.54 -10.30
C ILE A 75 -8.73 -33.09 -11.68
N LEU A 76 -8.37 -32.21 -12.63
CA LEU A 76 -7.94 -32.65 -13.96
C LEU A 76 -6.71 -33.56 -13.89
N VAL A 77 -5.73 -33.26 -13.03
CA VAL A 77 -4.56 -34.11 -12.80
C VAL A 77 -4.97 -35.50 -12.30
N VAL A 78 -5.92 -35.59 -11.37
CA VAL A 78 -6.42 -36.90 -10.91
C VAL A 78 -7.08 -37.68 -12.04
N ILE A 79 -7.88 -37.02 -12.88
CA ILE A 79 -8.49 -37.66 -14.07
C ILE A 79 -7.41 -38.19 -15.02
N LEU A 80 -6.39 -37.38 -15.31
CA LEU A 80 -5.26 -37.75 -16.19
C LEU A 80 -4.39 -38.89 -15.63
N ARG A 81 -4.45 -39.14 -14.32
CA ARG A 81 -3.75 -40.26 -13.67
C ARG A 81 -4.49 -41.60 -13.81
N SER A 82 -5.72 -41.62 -14.31
CA SER A 82 -6.45 -42.85 -14.62
C SER A 82 -5.76 -43.63 -15.76
N GLU A 83 -5.69 -44.95 -15.62
CA GLU A 83 -5.10 -45.84 -16.64
C GLU A 83 -5.84 -45.78 -17.97
N GLU A 84 -7.17 -45.67 -17.94
CA GLU A 84 -8.00 -45.55 -19.14
C GLU A 84 -7.66 -44.28 -19.94
N VAL A 85 -7.59 -43.14 -19.24
CA VAL A 85 -7.31 -41.83 -19.84
C VAL A 85 -5.87 -41.77 -20.33
N ARG A 86 -4.91 -42.26 -19.53
CA ARG A 86 -3.51 -42.36 -19.92
C ARG A 86 -3.33 -43.23 -21.16
N GLY A 87 -3.98 -44.39 -21.20
CA GLY A 87 -3.95 -45.28 -22.36
C GLY A 87 -4.51 -44.62 -23.61
N PHE A 88 -5.65 -43.94 -23.50
CA PHE A 88 -6.25 -43.18 -24.60
C PHE A 88 -5.31 -42.10 -25.15
N LEU A 89 -4.71 -41.28 -24.27
CA LEU A 89 -3.78 -40.23 -24.68
C LEU A 89 -2.53 -40.80 -25.35
N LEU A 90 -1.97 -41.89 -24.81
CA LEU A 90 -0.82 -42.56 -25.43
C LEU A 90 -1.16 -43.13 -26.80
N ASN A 91 -2.36 -43.68 -26.98
CA ASN A 91 -2.80 -44.14 -28.29
C ASN A 91 -2.92 -42.98 -29.29
N LEU A 92 -3.53 -41.87 -28.88
CA LEU A 92 -3.65 -40.67 -29.71
C LEU A 92 -2.28 -40.12 -30.13
N ILE A 93 -1.32 -40.07 -29.20
CA ILE A 93 0.06 -39.66 -29.47
C ILE A 93 0.73 -40.62 -30.44
N ARG A 94 0.60 -41.94 -30.25
CA ARG A 94 1.17 -42.95 -31.15
C ARG A 94 0.61 -42.82 -32.56
N THR A 95 -0.70 -42.63 -32.71
CA THR A 95 -1.33 -42.41 -34.02
C THR A 95 -0.88 -41.10 -34.66
N ALA A 96 -0.71 -40.03 -33.89
CA ALA A 96 -0.24 -38.75 -34.40
C ALA A 96 1.24 -38.79 -34.82
N LEU A 97 2.06 -39.60 -34.14
CA LEU A 97 3.50 -39.74 -34.40
C LEU A 97 3.86 -40.88 -35.35
N SER A 98 2.95 -41.81 -35.62
CA SER A 98 3.09 -42.75 -36.73
C SER A 98 2.87 -41.97 -38.03
N LEU A 99 3.92 -41.31 -38.52
CA LEU A 99 4.01 -40.98 -39.93
C LEU A 99 4.03 -42.30 -40.72
N PRO A 100 3.33 -42.38 -41.87
CA PRO A 100 3.48 -43.51 -42.78
C PRO A 100 4.93 -43.74 -43.20
#